data_AF-A0AAP0BCH9-F1
#
_entry.id   AF-A0AAP0BCH9-F1
#
_cell.length_a   1.000
_cell.length_b   1.000
_cell.length_c   1.000
_cell.angle_alpha   90.00
_cell.angle_beta   90.00
_cell.angle_gamma   90.00
#
_symmetry.space_group_name_H-M   'P 1'
#
loop_
_entity.id
_entity.type
_entity.pdbx_description
1 polymer ?
#
loop_
_entity_poly.entity_id
_entity_poly.type
_entity_poly.pdbx_seq_one_letter_code
_entity_poly.pdbx_strand_id
1 'polypeptide(L)'
;MESTSGSGSEQTVKLNGANYHQWHLLMEDLIYVKGWHAPIFEEMPKDSDPAKWKVEHRKLCGFIRRFVEPNVYNHVASINDAKGL
;
A
#
# COMPACT_ATOMS: atom_id res chain seq x y z
N MET A 1 -25.09 -19.14 -24.05
CA MET A 1 -23.83 -18.38 -24.01
C MET A 1 -24.15 -17.07 -23.31
N GLU A 2 -24.12 -17.03 -21.98
CA GLU A 2 -24.30 -15.80 -21.23
C GLU A 2 -22.93 -15.33 -20.76
N SER A 3 -22.31 -14.49 -21.59
CA SER A 3 -21.13 -13.72 -21.20
C SER A 3 -21.60 -12.60 -20.29
N THR A 4 -21.77 -12.89 -19.00
CA THR A 4 -21.88 -11.83 -18.00
C THR A 4 -20.47 -11.32 -17.75
N SER A 5 -20.06 -10.32 -18.54
CA SER A 5 -18.92 -9.46 -18.25
C SER A 5 -19.26 -8.60 -17.03
N GLY A 6 -19.25 -9.23 -15.85
CA GLY A 6 -19.13 -8.53 -14.59
C GLY A 6 -17.70 -8.01 -14.48
N SER A 7 -17.39 -6.89 -15.11
CA SER A 7 -16.25 -6.06 -14.70
C SER A 7 -16.62 -5.47 -13.34
N GLY A 8 -16.56 -6.30 -12.30
CA GLY A 8 -16.53 -5.84 -10.93
C GLY A 8 -15.24 -5.06 -10.76
N SER A 9 -15.26 -3.79 -11.12
CA SER A 9 -14.35 -2.84 -10.51
C SER A 9 -14.72 -2.85 -9.04
N GLU A 10 -14.09 -3.74 -8.25
CA GLU A 10 -13.91 -3.51 -6.83
C GLU A 10 -13.55 -2.03 -6.72
N GLN A 11 -14.46 -1.23 -6.15
CA GLN A 11 -14.24 0.20 -6.00
C GLN A 11 -13.07 0.34 -5.05
N THR A 12 -11.87 0.40 -5.63
CA THR A 12 -10.62 0.53 -4.90
C THR A 12 -10.56 1.97 -4.45
N VAL A 13 -10.92 2.19 -3.18
CA VAL A 13 -10.81 3.50 -2.54
C VAL A 13 -9.34 3.93 -2.65
N LYS A 14 -9.07 4.97 -3.42
CA LYS A 14 -7.74 5.58 -3.50
C LYS A 14 -7.62 6.68 -2.46
N LEU A 15 -6.48 6.75 -1.79
CA LEU A 15 -6.16 7.81 -0.85
C LEU A 15 -6.14 9.15 -1.58
N ASN A 16 -6.93 10.07 -1.06
CA ASN A 16 -6.97 11.47 -1.44
C ASN A 16 -6.88 12.37 -0.20
N GLY A 17 -6.99 13.69 -0.38
CA GLY A 17 -6.86 14.66 0.70
C GLY A 17 -7.98 14.63 1.76
N ALA A 18 -9.06 13.87 1.55
CA ALA A 18 -10.26 13.90 2.39
C ALA A 18 -10.65 12.55 3.01
N ASN A 19 -10.12 11.42 2.51
CA ASN A 19 -10.61 10.08 2.86
C ASN A 19 -9.62 9.21 3.64
N TYR A 20 -8.58 9.79 4.24
CA TYR A 20 -7.51 9.04 4.91
C TYR A 20 -8.04 7.99 5.90
N HIS A 21 -9.03 8.32 6.72
CA HIS A 21 -9.56 7.38 7.72
C HIS A 21 -10.18 6.12 7.07
N GLN A 22 -10.99 6.30 6.04
CA GLN A 22 -11.63 5.18 5.33
C GLN A 22 -10.61 4.37 4.53
N TRP A 23 -9.67 5.06 3.88
CA TRP A 23 -8.57 4.42 3.17
C TRP A 23 -7.68 3.60 4.10
N HIS A 24 -7.37 4.14 5.28
CA HIS A 24 -6.48 3.52 6.25
C HIS A 24 -7.04 2.19 6.76
N LEU A 25 -8.31 2.17 7.19
CA LEU A 25 -8.97 0.94 7.65
C LEU A 25 -9.00 -0.14 6.56
N LEU A 26 -9.39 0.24 5.32
CA LEU A 26 -9.44 -0.69 4.20
C LEU A 26 -8.05 -1.23 3.84
N MET A 27 -7.02 -0.39 3.88
CA MET A 27 -5.66 -0.83 3.60
C MET A 27 -5.10 -1.74 4.68
N GLU A 28 -5.37 -1.45 5.95
CA GLU A 28 -4.97 -2.30 7.09
C GLU A 28 -5.57 -3.71 6.94
N ASP A 29 -6.88 -3.80 6.67
CA ASP A 29 -7.57 -5.08 6.43
C ASP A 29 -6.96 -5.84 5.24
N LEU A 30 -6.70 -5.15 4.12
CA LEU A 30 -6.11 -5.78 2.92
C LEU A 30 -4.70 -6.31 3.17
N ILE A 31 -3.90 -5.57 3.95
CA ILE A 31 -2.53 -5.98 4.32
C ILE A 31 -2.59 -7.19 5.25
N TYR A 32 -3.52 -7.18 6.21
CA TYR A 32 -3.72 -8.28 7.15
C TYR A 32 -4.11 -9.56 6.44
N VAL A 33 -5.12 -9.51 5.57
CA VAL A 33 -5.57 -10.65 4.74
C VAL A 33 -4.45 -11.21 3.85
N LYS A 34 -3.52 -10.35 3.40
CA LYS A 34 -2.36 -10.77 2.60
C LYS A 34 -1.20 -11.35 3.41
N GLY A 35 -1.23 -11.25 4.74
CA GLY A 35 -0.12 -11.68 5.60
C GLY A 35 1.11 -10.77 5.51
N TRP A 36 0.93 -9.50 5.11
CA TRP A 36 2.03 -8.51 5.00
C TRP A 36 2.06 -7.52 6.16
N HIS A 37 1.41 -7.84 7.28
CA HIS A 37 1.36 -6.96 8.46
C HIS A 37 2.74 -6.83 9.14
N ALA A 38 3.51 -7.92 9.22
CA ALA A 38 4.80 -7.91 9.92
C ALA A 38 5.82 -6.91 9.30
N PRO A 39 6.02 -6.84 7.97
CA PRO A 39 6.93 -5.85 7.37
C PRO A 39 6.54 -4.37 7.50
N ILE A 40 5.35 -4.04 8.02
CA ILE A 40 4.88 -2.66 8.23
C ILE A 40 5.05 -2.23 9.67
N PHE A 41 4.61 -3.09 10.59
CA PHE A 41 4.40 -2.72 11.98
C PHE A 41 5.51 -3.21 12.91
N GLU A 42 6.35 -4.14 12.44
CA GLU A 42 7.36 -4.80 13.25
C GLU A 42 8.77 -4.57 12.70
N GLU A 43 9.76 -4.58 13.59
CA GLU A 43 11.16 -4.66 13.20
C GLU A 43 11.45 -6.03 12.60
N MET A 44 12.37 -6.09 11.62
CA MET A 44 12.81 -7.35 11.03
C MET A 44 13.35 -8.26 12.15
N PRO A 45 12.79 -9.47 12.36
CA PRO A 45 13.30 -10.40 13.37
C PRO A 45 14.77 -10.73 13.11
N LYS A 46 15.57 -10.90 14.17
CA LYS A 46 17.01 -11.17 14.06
C LYS A 46 17.35 -12.40 13.21
N ASP A 47 16.46 -13.39 13.19
CA ASP A 47 16.64 -14.64 12.45
C ASP A 47 16.03 -14.62 11.04
N SER A 48 15.49 -13.48 10.60
CA SER A 48 14.92 -13.33 9.25
C SER A 48 15.98 -13.04 8.21
N ASP A 49 15.75 -13.52 6.98
CA ASP A 49 16.60 -13.20 5.83
C ASP A 49 16.40 -11.72 5.41
N PRO A 50 17.44 -10.86 5.51
CA PRO A 50 17.35 -9.46 5.15
C PRO A 50 16.97 -9.21 3.68
N ALA A 51 17.41 -10.09 2.77
CA ALA A 51 17.09 -9.96 1.36
C ALA A 51 15.61 -10.23 1.11
N LYS A 52 15.08 -11.29 1.73
CA LYS A 52 13.65 -11.63 1.68
C LYS A 52 12.79 -10.51 2.30
N TRP A 53 13.19 -9.99 3.46
CA TRP A 53 12.47 -8.89 4.12
C TRP A 53 12.41 -7.64 3.25
N LYS A 54 13.53 -7.26 2.60
CA LYS A 54 13.58 -6.12 1.66
C LYS A 54 12.65 -6.32 0.47
N VAL A 55 12.55 -7.54 -0.06
CA VAL A 55 11.65 -7.88 -1.16
C VAL A 55 10.19 -7.78 -0.71
N GLU A 56 9.85 -8.29 0.46
CA GLU A 56 8.49 -8.22 1.03
C GLU A 56 8.07 -6.77 1.28
N HIS A 57 8.95 -5.97 1.90
CA HIS A 57 8.75 -4.54 2.08
C HIS A 57 8.54 -3.82 0.73
N ARG A 58 9.34 -4.13 -0.31
CA ARG A 58 9.18 -3.53 -1.64
C ARG A 58 7.85 -3.93 -2.31
N LYS A 59 7.43 -5.19 -2.19
CA LYS A 59 6.14 -5.68 -2.72
C LYS A 59 4.97 -4.94 -2.08
N LEU A 60 5.01 -4.80 -0.78
CA LEU A 60 4.02 -4.11 0.01
C LEU A 60 3.94 -2.60 -0.31
N CYS A 61 5.08 -1.91 -0.37
CA CYS A 61 5.13 -0.53 -0.84
C CYS A 61 4.62 -0.39 -2.30
N GLY A 62 4.89 -1.39 -3.15
CA GLY A 62 4.31 -1.50 -4.49
C GLY A 62 2.79 -1.61 -4.46
N PHE A 63 2.27 -2.45 -3.57
CA PHE A 63 0.85 -2.70 -3.39
C PHE A 63 0.10 -1.46 -2.89
N ILE A 64 0.57 -0.83 -1.81
CA ILE A 64 -0.04 0.38 -1.22
C ILE A 64 -0.13 1.50 -2.26
N ARG A 65 0.92 1.71 -3.07
CA ARG A 65 0.96 2.76 -4.10
C ARG A 65 -0.19 2.67 -5.11
N ARG A 66 -0.74 1.48 -5.36
CA ARG A 66 -1.89 1.31 -6.27
C ARG A 66 -3.18 1.93 -5.74
N PHE A 67 -3.24 2.13 -4.43
CA PHE A 67 -4.36 2.73 -3.71
C PHE A 67 -4.07 4.18 -3.31
N VAL A 68 -3.08 4.85 -3.91
CA VAL A 68 -2.81 6.27 -3.63
C VAL A 68 -3.05 7.09 -4.88
N GLU A 69 -3.76 8.21 -4.79
CA GLU A 69 -3.92 9.10 -5.93
C GLU A 69 -2.58 9.76 -6.31
N PRO A 70 -2.33 10.00 -7.62
CA PRO A 70 -1.08 10.59 -8.08
C PRO A 70 -0.76 11.97 -7.46
N ASN A 71 -1.77 12.79 -7.18
CA ASN A 71 -1.62 14.10 -6.53
C ASN A 71 -1.03 13.97 -5.11
N VAL A 72 -1.53 13.02 -4.30
CA VAL A 72 -1.05 12.72 -2.97
C VAL A 72 0.37 12.13 -3.05
N TYR A 73 0.59 11.21 -3.98
CA TYR A 73 1.91 10.60 -4.18
C TYR A 73 2.98 11.65 -4.52
N ASN A 74 2.70 12.53 -5.49
CA ASN A 74 3.62 13.58 -5.91
C ASN A 74 3.89 14.58 -4.79
N HIS A 75 2.87 14.92 -3.99
CA HIS A 75 3.04 15.79 -2.83
C HIS A 75 4.01 15.19 -1.81
N VAL A 76 3.83 13.93 -1.42
CA VAL A 76 4.71 13.24 -0.46
C VAL A 76 6.13 13.08 -1.02
N ALA A 77 6.26 12.73 -2.31
CA ALA A 77 7.57 12.63 -2.96
C ALA A 77 8.31 13.97 -2.92
N SER A 78 7.64 15.07 -3.26
CA SER A 78 8.23 16.41 -3.23
C SER A 78 8.69 16.84 -1.82
N ILE A 79 7.99 16.42 -0.77
CA ILE A 79 8.38 16.69 0.62
C ILE A 79 9.64 15.91 0.99
N ASN A 80 9.74 14.63 0.60
CA ASN A 80 10.91 13.82 0.90
C ASN A 80 12.15 14.26 0.11
N ASP A 81 11.98 14.67 -1.15
CA ASP A 81 13.05 15.24 -1.95
C ASP A 81 13.53 16.58 -1.36
N ALA A 82 12.61 17.40 -0.84
CA ALA A 82 12.95 18.67 -0.17
C ALA A 82 13.61 18.49 1.22
N LYS A 83 13.32 17.38 1.92
CA LYS A 83 13.96 17.03 3.21
C LYS A 83 15.36 16.42 3.05
N GLY A 84 15.79 16.17 1.81
CA GLY A 84 17.15 15.72 1.47
C GLY A 84 18.17 16.83 1.26
N LEU A 85 17.84 18.09 1.57
CA LEU A 85 18.73 19.26 1.52
C LEU A 85 19.17 19.70 2.93
#